data_AF-X1JME0-F1
#
_entry.id   AF-X1JME0-F1
#
_cell.length_a   1.000
_cell.length_b   1.000
_cell.length_c   1.000
_cell.angle_alpha   90.00
_cell.angle_beta   90.00
_cell.angle_gamma   90.00
#
_symmetry.space_group_name_H-M   'P 1'
#
loop_
_entity.id
_entity.type
_entity.pdbx_description
1 polymer ?
#
loop_
_entity_poly.entity_id
_entity_poly.type
_entity_poly.pdbx_seq_one_letter_code
_entity_poly.pdbx_strand_id
1 'polypeptide(L)'
;VNNPSKFAKEKNNTKQATHPKSAAEFVYTEEAFKVRLLSFLLGWIIIFSGILSAATVALGFAGYLTNLLGIPLEILLVIFAAILIVIVSLINFVGIRASTWTNIIFTLIEASGLIFIIIIGIPYLGTVNYFVLPIGGSFGAFFSA
;
A
#
# COMPACT_ATOMS: atom_id res chain seq x y z
N VAL A 1 44.57 15.41 -16.22
CA VAL A 1 43.62 16.43 -15.74
C VAL A 1 42.73 15.78 -14.70
N ASN A 2 43.08 15.95 -13.43
CA ASN A 2 42.30 15.48 -12.29
C ASN A 2 40.98 16.23 -12.26
N ASN A 3 39.90 15.57 -12.65
CA ASN A 3 38.57 16.16 -12.64
C ASN A 3 37.92 15.91 -11.26
N PRO A 4 37.84 16.92 -10.37
CA PRO A 4 37.29 16.74 -9.01
C PRO A 4 35.80 16.32 -9.01
N SER A 5 35.06 16.55 -10.10
CA SER A 5 33.66 16.12 -10.22
C SER A 5 33.50 14.61 -10.39
N LYS A 6 34.52 13.90 -10.90
CA LYS A 6 34.49 12.43 -11.05
C LYS A 6 34.63 11.74 -9.69
N PHE A 7 35.51 12.25 -8.83
CA PHE A 7 35.73 11.73 -7.47
C PHE A 7 34.56 12.00 -6.53
N ALA A 8 33.83 13.11 -6.72
CA ALA A 8 32.60 13.37 -5.97
C ALA A 8 31.46 12.42 -6.38
N LYS A 9 31.33 12.10 -7.67
CA LYS A 9 30.33 11.13 -8.17
C LYS A 9 30.64 9.70 -7.72
N GLU A 10 31.91 9.35 -7.65
CA GLU A 10 32.40 8.06 -7.13
C GLU A 10 32.25 7.94 -5.60
N LYS A 11 32.46 9.03 -4.84
CA LYS A 11 32.17 9.09 -3.40
C LYS A 11 30.67 8.98 -3.08
N ASN A 12 29.81 9.50 -3.95
CA ASN A 12 28.35 9.41 -3.76
C ASN A 12 27.81 8.01 -4.12
N ASN A 13 28.39 7.34 -5.12
CA ASN A 13 28.09 5.94 -5.42
C ASN A 13 28.66 4.96 -4.37
N THR A 14 29.75 5.30 -3.70
CA THR A 14 30.34 4.45 -2.66
C THR A 14 29.55 4.45 -1.35
N LYS A 15 28.73 5.48 -1.07
CA LYS A 15 27.78 5.43 0.07
C LYS A 15 26.60 4.49 -0.17
N GLN A 16 26.12 4.38 -1.41
CA GLN A 16 25.15 3.33 -1.78
C GLN A 16 25.80 1.94 -1.80
N ALA A 17 27.12 1.88 -1.99
CA ALA A 17 27.90 0.65 -2.00
C ALA A 17 28.46 0.23 -0.64
N THR A 18 28.32 1.02 0.44
CA THR A 18 28.77 0.61 1.78
C THR A 18 27.80 -0.34 2.48
N HIS A 19 26.54 -0.38 2.05
CA HIS A 19 25.61 -1.46 2.39
C HIS A 19 24.91 -1.96 1.11
N PRO A 20 25.64 -2.63 0.19
CA PRO A 20 25.11 -3.15 -1.06
C PRO A 20 24.58 -4.57 -0.83
N LYS A 21 23.80 -4.75 0.21
CA LYS A 21 22.96 -5.93 0.38
C LYS A 21 21.55 -5.41 0.39
N SER A 22 20.63 -6.17 -0.19
CA SER A 22 19.18 -6.08 0.03
C SER A 22 18.87 -6.30 1.52
N ALA A 23 19.42 -5.44 2.35
CA ALA A 23 19.37 -5.46 3.78
C ALA A 23 18.10 -4.70 4.09
N ALA A 24 17.04 -5.45 4.40
CA ALA A 24 15.75 -4.89 4.75
C ALA A 24 15.91 -3.83 5.85
N GLU A 25 14.97 -2.91 5.96
CA GLU A 25 15.03 -1.69 6.81
C GLU A 25 15.49 -1.97 8.27
N PHE A 26 15.31 -3.19 8.76
CA PHE A 26 15.82 -3.65 10.05
C PHE A 26 17.37 -3.68 10.15
N VAL A 27 18.09 -3.99 9.07
CA VAL A 27 19.57 -4.06 9.04
C VAL A 27 20.17 -2.66 9.14
N TYR A 28 19.58 -1.68 8.45
CA TYR A 28 19.96 -0.27 8.62
C TYR A 28 19.75 0.21 10.05
N THR A 29 18.67 -0.24 10.69
CA THR A 29 18.42 0.10 12.10
C THR A 29 19.43 -0.60 13.02
N GLU A 30 19.85 -1.82 12.70
CA GLU A 30 20.88 -2.53 13.48
C GLU A 30 22.23 -1.83 13.41
N GLU A 31 22.60 -1.38 12.22
CA GLU A 31 23.85 -0.66 11.99
C GLU A 31 23.83 0.76 12.58
N ALA A 32 22.69 1.44 12.53
CA ALA A 32 22.53 2.80 13.06
C ALA A 32 22.47 2.85 14.59
N PHE A 33 21.71 1.94 15.21
CA PHE A 33 21.48 1.96 16.66
C PHE A 33 22.37 0.99 17.43
N LYS A 34 22.98 -0.01 16.77
CA LYS A 34 23.79 -1.08 17.38
C LYS A 34 23.05 -1.87 18.48
N VAL A 35 21.73 -1.77 18.54
CA VAL A 35 20.87 -2.49 19.48
C VAL A 35 20.10 -3.55 18.72
N ARG A 36 20.55 -4.81 18.83
CA ARG A 36 19.97 -5.97 18.15
C ARG A 36 18.49 -6.19 18.45
N LEU A 37 18.05 -5.84 19.66
CA LEU A 37 16.67 -5.99 20.10
C LEU A 37 15.72 -5.05 19.33
N LEU A 38 16.18 -3.84 18.98
CA LEU A 38 15.38 -2.85 18.26
C LEU A 38 15.15 -3.27 16.81
N SER A 39 16.18 -3.80 16.15
CA SER A 39 16.10 -4.34 14.79
C SER A 39 15.22 -5.59 14.72
N PHE A 40 15.26 -6.44 15.74
CA PHE A 40 14.36 -7.58 15.85
C PHE A 40 12.89 -7.14 15.95
N LEU A 41 12.60 -6.18 16.83
CA LEU A 41 11.24 -5.63 16.98
C LEU A 41 10.75 -4.95 15.69
N LEU A 42 11.61 -4.22 14.99
CA LEU A 42 11.26 -3.62 13.71
C LEU A 42 10.96 -4.67 12.63
N GLY A 43 11.70 -5.78 12.60
CA GLY A 43 11.36 -6.90 11.73
C GLY A 43 9.93 -7.39 11.94
N TRP A 44 9.50 -7.54 13.21
CA TRP A 44 8.12 -7.89 13.54
C TRP A 44 7.12 -6.82 13.12
N ILE A 45 7.43 -5.54 13.37
CA ILE A 45 6.55 -4.42 12.98
C ILE A 45 6.34 -4.40 11.46
N ILE A 46 7.38 -4.63 10.66
CA ILE A 46 7.28 -4.68 9.19
C ILE A 46 6.38 -5.83 8.76
N ILE A 47 6.51 -7.01 9.37
CA ILE A 47 5.66 -8.17 9.08
C ILE A 47 4.20 -7.86 9.42
N PHE A 48 3.91 -7.35 10.62
CA PHE A 48 2.55 -7.01 11.04
C PHE A 48 1.95 -5.90 10.19
N SER A 49 2.74 -4.88 9.82
CA SER A 49 2.32 -3.81 8.92
C SER A 49 1.90 -4.38 7.56
N GLY A 50 2.66 -5.32 7.00
CA GLY A 50 2.30 -6.01 5.76
C GLY A 50 0.99 -6.79 5.87
N ILE A 51 0.79 -7.53 6.97
CA ILE A 51 -0.44 -8.30 7.22
C ILE A 51 -1.65 -7.36 7.34
N LEU A 52 -1.53 -6.29 8.13
CA LEU A 52 -2.59 -5.31 8.32
C LEU A 52 -2.95 -4.62 7.00
N SER A 53 -1.94 -4.20 6.22
CA SER A 53 -2.16 -3.58 4.91
C SER A 53 -2.91 -4.52 3.97
N ALA A 54 -2.52 -5.79 3.89
CA ALA A 54 -3.19 -6.78 3.04
C ALA A 54 -4.64 -7.01 3.49
N ALA A 55 -4.88 -7.09 4.81
CA ALA A 55 -6.22 -7.24 5.36
C ALA A 55 -7.12 -6.03 5.05
N THR A 56 -6.61 -4.80 5.19
CA THR A 56 -7.36 -3.58 4.87
C THR A 56 -7.77 -3.53 3.40
N VAL A 57 -6.85 -3.86 2.47
CA VAL A 57 -7.16 -3.91 1.04
C VAL A 57 -8.22 -4.97 0.74
N ALA A 58 -8.09 -6.16 1.33
CA ALA A 58 -9.03 -7.25 1.11
C ALA A 58 -10.44 -6.93 1.60
N LEU A 59 -10.58 -6.34 2.80
CA LEU A 59 -11.87 -5.91 3.35
C LEU A 59 -12.47 -4.77 2.53
N GLY A 60 -11.66 -3.78 2.12
CA GLY A 60 -12.13 -2.68 1.28
C GLY A 60 -12.69 -3.18 -0.05
N PHE A 61 -11.94 -4.05 -0.73
CA PHE A 61 -12.40 -4.67 -1.98
C PHE A 61 -13.69 -5.47 -1.80
N ALA A 62 -13.76 -6.31 -0.76
CA ALA A 62 -14.94 -7.10 -0.47
C ALA A 62 -16.16 -6.21 -0.20
N GLY A 63 -16.00 -5.12 0.55
CA GLY A 63 -17.06 -4.15 0.81
C GLY A 63 -17.56 -3.48 -0.46
N TYR A 64 -16.67 -3.06 -1.37
CA TYR A 64 -17.11 -2.52 -2.66
C TYR A 64 -17.84 -3.57 -3.51
N LEU A 65 -17.36 -4.81 -3.52
CA LEU A 65 -17.95 -5.90 -4.30
C LEU A 65 -19.33 -6.33 -3.79
N THR A 66 -19.52 -6.45 -2.46
CA THR A 66 -20.83 -6.78 -1.88
C THR A 66 -21.85 -5.69 -2.14
N ASN A 67 -21.44 -4.41 -2.03
CA ASN A 67 -22.30 -3.28 -2.38
C ASN A 67 -22.66 -3.26 -3.87
N LEU A 68 -21.70 -3.56 -4.76
CA LEU A 68 -21.95 -3.61 -6.20
C LEU A 68 -22.92 -4.73 -6.58
N LEU A 69 -22.85 -5.88 -5.91
CA LEU A 69 -23.75 -7.02 -6.13
C LEU A 69 -25.10 -6.87 -5.40
N GLY A 70 -25.22 -5.90 -4.49
CA GLY A 70 -26.44 -5.68 -3.70
C GLY A 70 -26.76 -6.82 -2.73
N ILE A 71 -25.75 -7.54 -2.24
CA ILE A 71 -25.95 -8.70 -1.35
C ILE A 71 -25.56 -8.31 0.09
N PRO A 72 -26.53 -8.06 1.00
CA PRO A 72 -26.26 -7.58 2.35
C PRO A 72 -25.97 -8.73 3.33
N LEU A 73 -25.00 -9.58 3.01
CA LEU A 73 -24.59 -10.69 3.86
C LEU A 73 -23.17 -10.44 4.37
N GLU A 74 -23.04 -10.17 5.66
CA GLU A 74 -21.76 -10.01 6.38
C GLU A 74 -20.81 -11.20 6.15
N ILE A 75 -21.37 -12.42 6.08
CA ILE A 75 -20.62 -13.64 5.76
C ILE A 75 -19.93 -13.54 4.38
N LEU A 76 -20.59 -12.91 3.40
CA LEU A 76 -20.09 -12.85 2.03
C LEU A 76 -18.92 -11.88 1.88
N LEU A 77 -18.88 -10.84 2.71
CA LEU A 77 -17.75 -9.92 2.80
C LEU A 77 -16.47 -10.66 3.19
N VAL A 78 -16.53 -11.46 4.26
CA VAL A 78 -15.38 -12.24 4.74
C VAL A 78 -14.94 -13.26 3.68
N ILE A 79 -15.89 -13.92 3.02
CA ILE A 79 -15.60 -14.88 1.94
C ILE A 79 -14.88 -14.19 0.78
N PHE A 80 -15.36 -13.05 0.30
CA PHE A 80 -14.73 -12.33 -0.81
C PHE A 80 -13.34 -11.79 -0.44
N ALA A 81 -13.15 -11.29 0.78
CA ALA A 81 -11.84 -10.87 1.27
C ALA A 81 -10.85 -12.05 1.30
N ALA A 82 -11.28 -13.20 1.81
CA ALA A 82 -10.45 -14.40 1.86
C ALA A 82 -10.10 -14.92 0.45
N ILE A 83 -11.07 -14.93 -0.47
CA ILE A 83 -10.86 -15.31 -1.87
C ILE A 83 -9.82 -14.39 -2.52
N LEU A 84 -9.93 -13.07 -2.32
CA LEU A 84 -8.97 -12.13 -2.88
C LEU A 84 -7.54 -12.40 -2.37
N ILE A 85 -7.38 -12.63 -1.06
CA ILE A 85 -6.07 -12.97 -0.47
C ILE A 85 -5.50 -14.24 -1.10
N VAL A 86 -6.33 -15.27 -1.28
CA VAL A 86 -5.90 -16.53 -1.92
C VAL A 86 -5.45 -16.28 -3.35
N ILE A 87 -6.23 -15.53 -4.15
CA ILE A 87 -5.89 -15.22 -5.55
C ILE A 87 -4.56 -14.46 -5.64
N VAL A 88 -4.40 -13.39 -4.86
CA VAL A 88 -3.16 -12.60 -4.87
C VAL A 88 -1.96 -13.42 -4.38
N SER A 89 -2.17 -14.28 -3.38
CA SER A 89 -1.14 -15.20 -2.89
C SER A 89 -0.72 -16.20 -3.98
N LEU A 90 -1.66 -16.75 -4.74
CA LEU A 90 -1.36 -17.63 -5.87
C LEU A 90 -0.57 -16.92 -6.96
N ILE A 91 -0.93 -15.68 -7.30
CA ILE A 91 -0.18 -14.86 -8.27
C ILE A 91 1.26 -14.64 -7.77
N ASN A 92 1.43 -14.39 -6.48
CA ASN A 92 2.75 -14.23 -5.88
C ASN A 92 3.58 -15.53 -5.93
N PHE A 93 2.92 -16.69 -5.79
CA PHE A 93 3.55 -18.02 -5.92
C PHE A 93 3.99 -18.35 -7.35
N VAL A 94 3.27 -17.90 -8.39
CA VAL A 94 3.60 -18.15 -9.81
C VAL A 94 4.92 -17.48 -10.21
N GLY A 95 5.33 -16.43 -9.51
CA GLY A 95 6.70 -15.91 -9.58
C GLY A 95 6.79 -14.39 -9.62
N ILE A 96 7.99 -13.89 -9.31
CA ILE A 96 8.28 -12.45 -9.11
C ILE A 96 7.94 -11.62 -10.36
N ARG A 97 8.21 -12.15 -11.55
CA ARG A 97 7.93 -11.44 -12.81
C ARG A 97 6.42 -11.25 -13.02
N ALA A 98 5.61 -12.27 -12.74
CA ALA A 98 4.15 -12.20 -12.89
C ALA A 98 3.56 -11.20 -11.88
N SER A 99 3.97 -11.29 -10.61
CA SER A 99 3.54 -10.37 -9.55
C SER A 99 3.88 -8.91 -9.88
N THR A 100 5.10 -8.64 -10.38
CA THR A 100 5.53 -7.30 -10.78
C THR A 100 4.66 -6.73 -11.90
N TRP A 101 4.36 -7.53 -12.94
CA TRP A 101 3.49 -7.09 -14.04
C TRP A 101 2.07 -6.82 -13.57
N THR A 102 1.50 -7.68 -12.73
CA THR A 102 0.17 -7.47 -12.14
C THR A 102 0.11 -6.15 -11.38
N ASN A 103 1.12 -5.85 -10.56
CA ASN A 103 1.16 -4.61 -9.79
C ASN A 103 1.24 -3.35 -10.67
N ILE A 104 2.01 -3.42 -11.78
CA ILE A 104 2.08 -2.31 -12.75
C ILE A 104 0.72 -2.10 -13.44
N ILE A 105 0.05 -3.19 -13.83
CA ILE A 105 -1.27 -3.09 -14.46
C ILE A 105 -2.30 -2.50 -13.50
N PHE A 106 -2.32 -2.95 -12.23
CA PHE A 106 -3.23 -2.41 -11.22
C PHE A 106 -3.01 -0.93 -10.97
N THR A 107 -1.76 -0.49 -10.78
CA THR A 107 -1.46 0.93 -10.58
C THR A 107 -1.86 1.79 -11.78
N LEU A 108 -1.70 1.30 -13.02
CA LEU A 108 -2.20 2.00 -14.21
C LEU A 108 -3.73 2.12 -14.23
N ILE A 109 -4.43 1.03 -13.93
CA ILE A 109 -5.90 1.01 -13.87
C ILE A 109 -6.38 1.96 -12.78
N GLU A 110 -5.85 1.87 -11.57
CA GLU A 110 -6.19 2.74 -10.43
C GLU A 110 -5.95 4.21 -10.75
N ALA A 111 -4.78 4.55 -11.30
CA ALA A 111 -4.45 5.92 -11.67
C ALA A 111 -5.43 6.46 -12.74
N SER A 112 -5.73 5.67 -13.77
CA SER A 112 -6.67 6.06 -14.83
C SER A 112 -8.09 6.25 -14.28
N GLY A 113 -8.55 5.37 -13.38
CA GLY A 113 -9.86 5.47 -12.74
C GLY A 113 -9.97 6.71 -11.84
N LEU A 114 -8.91 7.03 -11.09
CA LEU A 114 -8.87 8.22 -10.25
C LEU A 114 -8.93 9.50 -11.11
N ILE A 115 -8.15 9.57 -12.18
CA ILE A 115 -8.17 10.70 -13.13
C ILE A 115 -9.58 10.85 -13.72
N PHE A 116 -10.21 9.75 -14.13
CA PHE A 116 -11.57 9.75 -14.68
C PHE A 116 -12.59 10.32 -13.69
N ILE A 117 -12.56 9.88 -12.42
CA ILE A 117 -13.44 10.40 -11.36
C ILE A 117 -13.20 11.90 -11.13
N ILE A 118 -11.94 12.34 -11.10
CA ILE A 118 -11.60 13.76 -10.93
C ILE A 118 -12.21 14.61 -12.06
N ILE A 119 -12.08 14.17 -13.32
CA ILE A 119 -12.62 14.90 -14.47
C ILE A 119 -14.15 15.04 -14.37
N ILE A 120 -14.85 13.98 -13.97
CA ILE A 120 -16.30 14.01 -13.75
C ILE A 120 -16.66 14.95 -12.58
N GLY A 121 -15.80 15.06 -11.57
CA GLY A 121 -16.01 15.91 -10.40
C GLY A 121 -15.82 17.41 -10.65
N ILE A 122 -15.00 17.81 -11.64
CA ILE A 122 -14.67 19.23 -11.92
C ILE A 122 -15.91 20.13 -12.08
N PRO A 123 -16.95 19.75 -12.87
CA PRO A 123 -18.16 20.57 -13.02
C PRO A 123 -18.94 20.82 -11.72
N TYR A 124 -18.75 19.99 -10.70
CA TYR A 124 -19.41 20.12 -9.40
C TYR A 124 -18.61 20.96 -8.40
N LEU A 125 -17.44 21.48 -8.80
CA LEU A 125 -16.61 22.35 -7.98
C LEU A 125 -17.31 23.69 -7.72
N GLY A 126 -17.61 23.97 -6.45
CA GLY A 126 -18.29 25.21 -6.01
C GLY A 126 -19.81 25.11 -5.88
N THR A 127 -20.44 24.04 -6.36
CA THR A 127 -21.88 23.79 -6.21
C THR A 127 -22.20 23.06 -4.90
N VAL A 128 -21.23 22.33 -4.34
CA VAL A 128 -21.40 21.49 -3.15
C VAL A 128 -20.80 22.20 -1.93
N ASN A 129 -21.57 22.25 -0.84
CA ASN A 129 -21.08 22.74 0.45
C ASN A 129 -20.12 21.72 1.06
N TYR A 130 -18.81 21.92 0.89
CA TYR A 130 -17.76 21.02 1.43
C TYR A 130 -17.71 20.93 2.96
N PHE A 131 -18.32 21.91 3.63
CA PHE A 131 -18.40 21.97 5.10
C PHE A 131 -19.64 21.29 5.67
N VAL A 132 -20.56 20.84 4.80
CA VAL A 132 -21.75 20.09 5.20
C VAL A 132 -21.52 18.63 4.83
N LEU A 133 -21.19 17.81 5.82
CA LEU A 133 -21.17 16.36 5.66
C LEU A 133 -22.62 15.88 5.46
N PRO A 134 -22.91 15.02 4.46
CA PRO A 134 -24.20 14.37 4.35
C PRO A 134 -24.52 13.66 5.67
N ILE A 135 -25.61 14.10 6.31
CA ILE A 135 -26.03 13.65 7.64
C ILE A 135 -26.22 12.13 7.60
N GLY A 136 -25.33 11.44 8.33
CA GLY A 136 -25.18 9.97 8.39
C GLY A 136 -23.71 9.53 8.57
N GLY A 137 -22.75 10.31 8.06
CA GLY A 137 -21.31 10.00 8.14
C GLY A 137 -20.60 10.66 9.32
N SER A 138 -21.04 10.41 10.56
CA SER A 138 -20.24 10.78 11.72
C SER A 138 -19.03 9.86 11.77
N PHE A 139 -17.81 10.41 11.90
CA PHE A 139 -16.64 9.64 12.32
C PHE A 139 -16.91 8.81 13.61
N GLY A 140 -17.91 9.22 14.40
CA GLY A 140 -18.44 8.49 15.55
C GLY A 140 -19.28 7.24 15.25
N ALA A 141 -19.81 7.04 14.03
CA ALA A 141 -20.58 5.83 13.69
C ALA A 141 -19.69 4.57 13.60
N PHE A 142 -18.41 4.73 13.29
CA PHE A 142 -17.43 3.63 13.27
C PHE A 142 -16.96 3.19 14.67
N PHE A 143 -17.13 4.03 15.70
CA PHE A 143 -16.74 3.74 17.09
C PHE A 143 -17.93 3.49 18.03
N SER A 144 -19.15 3.48 17.49
CA SER A 144 -20.40 3.34 18.25
C SER A 144 -21.06 1.95 18.11
N ALA A 145 -20.36 0.95 17.55
CA ALA A 145 -20.79 -0.44 17.49
C ALA A 145 -19.96 -1.30 18.46
#